data_AF-A0A7C6UCS7-F1
#
_entry.id   AF-A0A7C6UCS7-F1
#
_cell.length_a   1.000
_cell.length_b   1.000
_cell.length_c   1.000
_cell.angle_alpha   90.00
_cell.angle_beta   90.00
_cell.angle_gamma   90.00
#
_symmetry.space_group_name_H-M   'P 1'
#
loop_
_entity.id
_entity.type
_entity.pdbx_description
1 polymer ?
#
loop_
_entity_poly.entity_id
_entity_poly.type
_entity_poly.pdbx_seq_one_letter_code
_entity_poly.pdbx_strand_id
1 'polypeptide(L)'
;MSGMYVSGLASGIDTDALITRLMQLERGAINRVDSQKQQLQLKAGAWGDIRTRLVNLQQSARDLCRSSLYRQKVALSGEEGLVRVTAGLGAVCESYQLEILTLARAHSVAGFTAAEITGDPDSGVETSLGLSGTLVINGTTLEIDEGGSLRDICRQINDSAEVGVKAAVIDGRLVLSRAQTGAVEIEIGDSNLSRVLGLLIEQEPGVYLPRTIQPPGDARYKLNGLEITRSANLI
;
A
#
# COMPACT_ATOMS: atom_id res chain seq x y z
N MET A 1 72.71 -25.24 -67.77
CA MET A 1 73.24 -24.90 -66.43
C MET A 1 72.55 -23.62 -66.00
N SER A 2 71.30 -23.62 -65.52
CA SER A 2 70.85 -23.98 -64.16
C SER A 2 71.95 -23.91 -63.11
N GLY A 3 71.79 -22.97 -62.17
CA GLY A 3 72.77 -22.65 -61.15
C GLY A 3 72.24 -21.70 -60.09
N MET A 4 71.11 -22.08 -59.48
CA MET A 4 70.74 -21.78 -58.09
C MET A 4 70.40 -20.33 -57.71
N TYR A 5 69.09 -20.06 -57.69
CA TYR A 5 68.47 -19.19 -56.69
C TYR A 5 68.33 -19.99 -55.39
N VAL A 6 69.19 -19.73 -54.41
CA VAL A 6 68.94 -20.03 -53.00
C VAL A 6 69.57 -18.89 -52.20
N SER A 7 68.81 -17.83 -51.96
CA SER A 7 69.14 -16.85 -50.93
C SER A 7 67.96 -16.77 -49.98
N GLY A 8 68.19 -17.22 -48.75
CA GLY A 8 67.19 -17.28 -47.70
C GLY A 8 67.71 -17.95 -46.43
N LEU A 9 68.66 -18.90 -46.54
CA LEU A 9 69.19 -19.62 -45.38
C LEU A 9 70.70 -19.41 -45.10
N ALA A 10 71.46 -18.82 -46.03
CA ALA A 10 72.92 -18.66 -45.90
C ALA A 10 73.43 -17.20 -45.81
N SER A 11 72.56 -16.19 -45.83
CA SER A 11 72.96 -14.77 -45.91
C SER A 11 73.23 -14.09 -44.57
N GLY A 12 73.08 -14.78 -43.43
CA GLY A 12 73.15 -14.14 -42.10
C GLY A 12 72.05 -13.09 -41.87
N ILE A 13 71.04 -13.07 -42.73
CA ILE A 13 69.86 -12.21 -42.58
C ILE A 13 68.95 -12.90 -41.59
N ASP A 14 68.85 -12.33 -40.40
CA ASP A 14 67.89 -12.70 -39.38
C ASP A 14 66.48 -12.32 -39.85
N THR A 15 65.86 -13.21 -40.63
CA THR A 15 64.52 -13.03 -41.18
C THR A 15 63.48 -12.87 -40.08
N ASP A 16 63.69 -13.49 -38.91
CA ASP A 16 62.81 -13.35 -37.76
C ASP A 16 62.91 -11.94 -37.18
N ALA A 17 64.12 -11.37 -37.09
CA ALA A 17 64.31 -9.97 -36.71
C ALA A 17 63.72 -9.00 -37.75
N LEU A 18 63.80 -9.31 -39.05
CA LEU A 18 63.23 -8.46 -40.11
C LEU A 18 61.69 -8.48 -40.09
N ILE A 19 61.09 -9.66 -39.94
CA ILE A 19 59.64 -9.83 -39.74
C ILE A 19 59.20 -9.10 -38.46
N THR A 20 59.95 -9.24 -37.37
CA THR A 20 59.66 -8.56 -36.10
C THR A 20 59.70 -7.04 -36.26
N ARG A 21 60.69 -6.50 -36.98
CA ARG A 21 60.81 -5.06 -37.25
C ARG A 21 59.67 -4.54 -38.16
N LEU A 22 59.27 -5.30 -39.18
CA LEU A 22 58.11 -4.97 -40.02
C LEU A 22 56.80 -5.02 -39.22
N MET A 23 56.61 -6.03 -38.37
CA MET A 23 55.46 -6.08 -37.46
C MET A 23 55.46 -4.93 -36.46
N GLN A 24 56.62 -4.50 -35.95
CA GLN A 24 56.73 -3.33 -35.07
C GLN A 24 56.36 -2.03 -35.79
N LEU A 25 56.77 -1.87 -37.06
CA LEU A 25 56.37 -0.73 -37.89
C LEU A 25 54.85 -0.70 -38.09
N GLU A 26 54.25 -1.84 -38.43
CA GLU A 26 52.81 -1.99 -38.66
C GLU A 26 51.99 -1.77 -37.36
N ARG A 27 52.51 -2.22 -36.21
CA ARG A 27 51.96 -1.92 -34.88
C ARG A 27 51.91 -0.42 -34.57
N GLY A 28 52.76 0.40 -35.20
CA GLY A 28 52.71 1.86 -35.07
C GLY A 28 51.38 2.45 -35.53
N ALA A 29 50.78 1.90 -36.60
CA ALA A 29 49.46 2.32 -37.07
C ALA A 29 48.36 1.93 -36.06
N ILE A 30 48.43 0.71 -35.50
CA ILE A 30 47.51 0.23 -34.46
C ILE A 30 47.57 1.13 -33.22
N ASN A 31 48.77 1.44 -32.72
CA ASN A 31 48.97 2.30 -31.55
C ASN A 31 48.39 3.71 -31.76
N ARG A 32 48.46 4.26 -32.99
CA ARG A 32 47.84 5.56 -33.31
C ARG A 32 46.32 5.49 -33.24
N VAL A 33 45.72 4.46 -33.82
CA VAL A 33 44.26 4.24 -33.76
C VAL A 33 43.80 4.01 -32.32
N ASP A 34 44.53 3.22 -31.54
CA ASP A 34 44.23 3.01 -30.12
C ASP A 34 44.34 4.30 -29.30
N SER A 35 45.35 5.12 -29.57
CA SER A 35 45.49 6.44 -28.94
C SER A 35 44.32 7.37 -29.31
N GLN A 36 43.90 7.38 -30.59
CA GLN A 36 42.72 8.13 -31.03
C GLN A 36 41.44 7.62 -30.37
N LYS A 37 41.28 6.30 -30.24
CA LYS A 37 40.15 5.66 -29.56
C LYS A 37 40.10 6.07 -28.09
N GLN A 38 41.22 6.03 -27.38
CA GLN A 38 41.32 6.48 -25.98
C GLN A 38 40.96 7.97 -25.85
N GLN A 39 41.47 8.83 -26.75
CA GLN A 39 41.11 10.25 -26.75
C GLN A 39 39.61 10.48 -27.00
N LEU A 40 39.00 9.73 -27.91
CA LEU A 40 37.56 9.81 -28.17
C LEU A 40 36.74 9.30 -26.98
N GLN A 41 37.18 8.24 -26.30
CA GLN A 41 36.55 7.73 -25.09
C GLN A 41 36.61 8.76 -23.95
N LEU A 42 37.76 9.41 -23.73
CA LEU A 42 37.90 10.49 -22.75
C LEU A 42 36.99 11.68 -23.08
N LYS A 43 36.94 12.09 -24.35
CA LYS A 43 36.02 13.15 -24.80
C LYS A 43 34.56 12.75 -24.58
N ALA A 44 34.18 11.53 -24.91
CA ALA A 44 32.82 11.03 -24.70
C ALA A 44 32.44 11.01 -23.22
N GLY A 45 33.37 10.58 -22.34
CA GLY A 45 33.21 10.64 -20.89
C GLY A 45 33.00 12.07 -20.39
N ALA A 46 33.85 13.01 -20.80
CA ALA A 46 33.71 14.42 -20.43
C ALA A 46 32.37 15.03 -20.89
N TRP A 47 31.91 14.70 -22.11
CA TRP A 47 30.58 15.11 -22.58
C TRP A 47 29.44 14.46 -21.79
N GLY A 48 29.59 13.19 -21.39
CA GLY A 48 28.65 12.49 -20.51
C GLY A 48 28.52 13.16 -19.14
N ASP A 49 29.64 13.59 -18.55
CA ASP A 49 29.66 14.30 -17.28
C ASP A 49 28.98 15.68 -17.38
N ILE A 50 29.28 16.44 -18.43
CA ILE A 50 28.63 17.74 -18.70
C ILE A 50 27.13 17.56 -18.87
N ARG A 51 26.71 16.57 -19.67
CA ARG A 51 25.29 16.25 -19.87
C ARG A 51 24.60 15.94 -18.54
N THR A 52 25.21 15.10 -17.71
CA THR A 52 24.64 14.71 -16.42
C THR A 52 24.48 15.92 -15.51
N ARG A 53 25.51 16.78 -15.42
CA ARG A 53 25.46 18.02 -14.62
C ARG A 53 24.38 18.99 -15.13
N LEU A 54 24.24 19.14 -16.45
CA LEU A 54 23.24 20.01 -17.04
C LEU A 54 21.82 19.50 -16.82
N VAL A 55 21.60 18.19 -16.93
CA VAL A 55 20.31 17.55 -16.62
C VAL A 55 19.93 17.76 -15.16
N ASN A 56 20.88 17.55 -14.23
CA ASN A 56 20.64 17.79 -12.80
C ASN A 56 20.30 19.26 -12.53
N LEU A 57 21.05 20.21 -13.12
CA LEU A 57 20.75 21.63 -12.99
C LEU A 57 19.37 21.98 -13.56
N GLN A 58 19.01 21.42 -14.72
CA GLN A 58 17.70 21.64 -15.32
C GLN A 58 16.57 21.10 -14.43
N GLN A 59 16.76 19.94 -13.78
CA GLN A 59 15.79 19.39 -12.84
C GLN A 59 15.62 20.32 -11.63
N SER A 60 16.72 20.75 -11.00
CA SER A 60 16.67 21.70 -9.87
C SER A 60 16.01 23.02 -10.25
N ALA A 61 16.32 23.57 -11.43
CA ALA A 61 15.69 24.79 -11.93
C ALA A 61 14.18 24.60 -12.16
N ARG A 62 13.76 23.46 -12.73
CA ARG A 62 12.34 23.12 -12.90
C ARG A 62 11.60 23.05 -11.57
N ASP A 63 12.21 22.49 -10.54
CA ASP A 63 11.61 22.39 -9.21
C ASP A 63 11.44 23.77 -8.56
N LEU A 64 12.41 24.67 -8.73
CA LEU A 64 12.32 26.06 -8.27
C LEU A 64 11.28 26.88 -9.06
N CYS A 65 11.07 26.60 -10.34
CA CYS A 65 10.03 27.28 -11.12
C CYS A 65 8.60 26.87 -10.75
N ARG A 66 8.41 25.87 -9.86
CA ARG A 66 7.06 25.45 -9.44
C ARG A 66 6.45 26.50 -8.52
N SER A 67 5.45 27.21 -9.04
CA SER A 67 4.65 28.19 -8.28
C SER A 67 3.97 27.62 -7.03
N SER A 68 3.80 26.30 -6.91
CA SER A 68 3.29 25.65 -5.71
C SER A 68 4.27 25.79 -4.54
N LEU A 69 5.59 25.78 -4.78
CA LEU A 69 6.61 25.88 -3.74
C LEU A 69 6.44 27.16 -2.91
N TYR A 70 6.17 28.27 -3.59
CA TYR A 70 6.00 29.58 -2.95
C TYR A 70 4.59 29.87 -2.45
N ARG A 71 3.64 28.97 -2.71
CA ARG A 71 2.25 29.06 -2.25
C ARG A 71 1.91 28.04 -1.16
N GLN A 72 2.89 27.22 -0.76
CA GLN A 72 2.73 26.30 0.36
C GLN A 72 2.42 27.09 1.63
N LYS A 73 1.49 26.56 2.41
CA LYS A 73 1.06 27.12 3.68
C LYS A 73 1.31 26.09 4.76
N VAL A 74 1.71 26.57 5.93
CA VAL A 74 1.91 25.74 7.10
C VAL A 74 0.70 25.92 8.00
N ALA A 75 0.06 24.82 8.38
CA ALA A 75 -0.94 24.81 9.44
C ALA A 75 -0.25 24.35 10.73
N LEU A 76 -0.46 25.10 11.80
CA LEU A 76 0.01 24.74 13.14
C LEU A 76 -1.21 24.47 14.01
N SER A 77 -1.16 23.38 14.77
CA SER A 77 -2.19 23.03 15.75
C SER A 77 -1.66 23.34 17.15
N GLY A 78 -2.49 23.92 18.01
CA GLY A 78 -2.13 24.17 19.42
C GLY A 78 -1.92 22.88 20.21
N GLU A 79 -2.56 21.78 19.79
CA GLU A 79 -2.51 20.46 20.43
C GLU A 79 -2.35 19.37 19.34
N GLU A 80 -1.13 19.20 18.84
CA GLU A 80 -0.83 18.25 17.76
C GLU A 80 -1.15 16.79 18.11
N GLY A 81 -1.17 16.45 19.41
CA GLY A 81 -1.56 15.11 19.88
C GLY A 81 -3.04 14.79 19.70
N LEU A 82 -3.90 15.80 19.57
CA LEU A 82 -5.34 15.65 19.40
C LEU A 82 -5.77 15.82 17.95
N VAL A 83 -5.20 16.79 17.25
CA VAL A 83 -5.57 17.10 15.86
C VAL A 83 -4.35 17.50 15.04
N ARG A 84 -4.22 16.86 13.88
CA ARG A 84 -3.29 17.25 12.84
C ARG A 84 -4.04 17.92 11.68
N VAL A 85 -3.61 19.11 11.31
CA VAL A 85 -4.20 19.89 10.22
C VAL A 85 -3.19 20.03 9.08
N THR A 86 -3.65 19.93 7.84
CA THR A 86 -2.85 20.21 6.64
C THR A 86 -3.51 21.32 5.84
N ALA A 87 -2.73 22.29 5.36
CA ALA A 87 -3.23 23.40 4.57
C ALA A 87 -2.92 23.18 3.08
N GLY A 88 -3.95 23.30 2.23
CA GLY A 88 -3.78 23.35 0.78
C GLY A 88 -3.27 24.70 0.29
N LEU A 89 -2.84 24.78 -0.97
CA LEU A 89 -2.31 26.00 -1.60
C LEU A 89 -3.30 27.18 -1.59
N GLY A 90 -4.61 26.89 -1.61
CA GLY A 90 -5.68 27.89 -1.60
C GLY A 90 -6.24 28.23 -0.22
N ALA A 91 -5.74 27.61 0.86
CA ALA A 91 -6.24 27.87 2.21
C ALA A 91 -6.04 29.35 2.59
N VAL A 92 -6.94 29.97 3.34
CA VAL A 92 -6.76 31.35 3.82
C VAL A 92 -5.84 31.35 5.04
N CYS A 93 -4.89 32.29 5.11
CA CYS A 93 -3.99 32.41 6.27
C CYS A 93 -4.74 33.10 7.41
N GLU A 94 -5.31 32.31 8.30
CA GLU A 94 -6.08 32.78 9.44
C GLU A 94 -5.99 31.77 10.59
N SER A 95 -6.23 32.24 11.81
CA SER A 95 -6.34 31.38 12.98
C SER A 95 -7.75 30.82 13.07
N TYR A 96 -7.88 29.50 13.20
CA TYR A 96 -9.16 28.84 13.38
C TYR A 96 -9.25 28.26 14.79
N GLN A 97 -10.38 28.50 15.46
CA GLN A 97 -10.71 27.87 16.73
C GLN A 97 -11.45 26.57 16.45
N LEU A 98 -10.86 25.45 16.87
CA LEU A 98 -11.43 24.11 16.72
C LEU A 98 -11.82 23.55 18.09
N GLU A 99 -13.07 23.09 18.21
CA GLU A 99 -13.60 22.40 19.39
C GLU A 99 -14.14 21.04 18.97
N ILE A 100 -13.56 19.95 19.47
CA ILE A 100 -14.02 18.59 19.17
C ILE A 100 -15.10 18.20 20.19
N LEU A 101 -16.29 17.84 19.71
CA LEU A 101 -17.40 17.41 20.56
C LEU A 101 -17.44 15.88 20.65
N THR A 102 -17.46 15.21 19.50
CA THR A 102 -17.50 13.74 19.40
C THR A 102 -16.67 13.26 18.21
N LEU A 103 -16.07 12.08 18.34
CA LEU A 103 -15.38 11.40 17.25
C LEU A 103 -16.34 10.48 16.49
N ALA A 104 -16.10 10.32 15.19
CA ALA A 104 -16.78 9.33 14.39
C ALA A 104 -16.39 7.93 14.87
N ARG A 105 -17.38 7.04 14.98
CA ARG A 105 -17.23 5.65 15.41
C ARG A 105 -17.83 4.72 14.38
N ALA A 106 -17.19 3.57 14.16
CA ALA A 106 -17.74 2.52 13.33
C ALA A 106 -18.69 1.66 14.18
N HIS A 107 -19.79 1.22 13.58
CA HIS A 107 -20.67 0.26 14.23
C HIS A 107 -19.95 -1.10 14.33
N SER A 108 -20.04 -1.74 15.50
CA SER A 108 -19.56 -3.11 15.71
C SER A 108 -20.58 -3.97 16.44
N VAL A 109 -20.73 -5.20 15.98
CA VAL A 109 -21.65 -6.22 16.50
C VAL A 109 -20.83 -7.45 16.88
N ALA A 110 -21.12 -8.05 18.02
CA ALA A 110 -20.43 -9.26 18.48
C ALA A 110 -21.39 -10.42 18.70
N GLY A 111 -21.07 -11.55 18.09
CA GLY A 111 -21.79 -12.80 18.24
C GLY A 111 -21.50 -13.55 19.54
N PHE A 112 -21.97 -14.79 19.56
CA PHE A 112 -21.71 -15.76 20.61
C PHE A 112 -20.34 -16.44 20.45
N THR A 113 -19.86 -17.02 21.54
CA THR A 113 -18.67 -17.90 21.51
C THR A 113 -19.02 -19.24 20.89
N ALA A 114 -18.01 -19.99 20.42
CA ALA A 114 -18.23 -21.35 19.94
C ALA A 114 -18.90 -22.24 21.01
N ALA A 115 -18.50 -22.12 22.28
CA ALA A 115 -19.13 -22.82 23.40
C ALA A 115 -20.60 -22.43 23.65
N GLU A 116 -20.94 -21.15 23.49
CA GLU A 116 -22.34 -20.69 23.57
C GLU A 116 -23.19 -21.24 22.42
N ILE A 117 -22.58 -21.43 21.25
CA ILE A 117 -23.26 -21.96 20.04
C ILE A 117 -23.46 -23.48 20.13
N THR A 118 -22.44 -24.23 20.53
CA THR A 118 -22.47 -25.71 20.57
C THR A 118 -23.02 -26.26 21.89
N GLY A 119 -23.01 -25.45 22.95
CA GLY A 119 -23.31 -25.90 24.32
C GLY A 119 -22.17 -26.67 24.99
N ASP A 120 -21.01 -26.79 24.33
CA ASP A 120 -19.84 -27.51 24.83
C ASP A 120 -18.74 -26.51 25.28
N PRO A 121 -18.37 -26.47 26.58
CA PRO A 121 -17.36 -25.54 27.10
C PRO A 121 -15.97 -25.71 26.48
N ASP A 122 -15.65 -26.88 25.90
CA ASP A 122 -14.36 -27.13 25.26
C ASP A 122 -14.32 -26.65 23.80
N SER A 123 -15.46 -26.18 23.26
CA SER A 123 -15.54 -25.65 21.90
C SER A 123 -14.78 -24.32 21.74
N GLY A 124 -13.80 -24.33 20.83
CA GLY A 124 -12.97 -23.19 20.50
C GLY A 124 -13.26 -22.59 19.12
N VAL A 125 -12.45 -21.62 18.72
CA VAL A 125 -12.64 -20.85 17.47
C VAL A 125 -12.54 -21.72 16.19
N GLU A 126 -11.77 -22.80 16.25
CA GLU A 126 -11.57 -23.75 15.14
C GLU A 126 -12.55 -24.93 15.21
N THR A 127 -13.38 -25.03 16.27
CA THR A 127 -14.36 -26.11 16.39
C THR A 127 -15.39 -25.96 15.29
N SER A 128 -15.62 -27.06 14.58
CA SER A 128 -16.67 -27.15 13.57
C SER A 128 -18.02 -26.92 14.25
N LEU A 129 -18.75 -25.90 13.83
CA LEU A 129 -20.03 -25.55 14.45
C LEU A 129 -21.21 -26.35 13.88
N GLY A 130 -20.98 -27.10 12.79
CA GLY A 130 -22.04 -27.82 12.06
C GLY A 130 -23.13 -26.89 11.50
N LEU A 131 -22.83 -25.60 11.36
CA LEU A 131 -23.77 -24.60 10.85
C LEU A 131 -23.72 -24.56 9.33
N SER A 132 -24.87 -24.36 8.71
CA SER A 132 -25.01 -24.08 7.27
C SER A 132 -26.17 -23.12 7.03
N GLY A 133 -26.10 -22.42 5.90
CA GLY A 133 -27.19 -21.57 5.41
C GLY A 133 -26.76 -20.14 5.09
N THR A 134 -27.75 -19.28 4.90
CA THR A 134 -27.57 -17.93 4.37
C THR A 134 -27.36 -16.90 5.49
N LEU A 135 -26.28 -16.12 5.40
CA LEU A 135 -26.06 -14.93 6.22
C LEU A 135 -26.19 -13.69 5.33
N VAL A 136 -27.14 -12.80 5.65
CA VAL A 136 -27.30 -11.54 4.93
C VAL A 136 -26.71 -10.40 5.76
N ILE A 137 -25.76 -9.66 5.21
CA ILE A 137 -25.15 -8.48 5.85
C ILE A 137 -25.16 -7.33 4.84
N ASN A 138 -25.72 -6.18 5.23
CA ASN A 138 -25.88 -4.99 4.39
C ASN A 138 -26.54 -5.29 3.02
N GLY A 139 -27.50 -6.22 2.99
CA GLY A 139 -28.17 -6.67 1.78
C GLY A 139 -27.40 -7.70 0.94
N THR A 140 -26.12 -7.96 1.27
CA THR A 140 -25.29 -8.97 0.59
C THR A 140 -25.51 -10.34 1.22
N THR A 141 -25.82 -11.34 0.40
CA THR A 141 -26.05 -12.72 0.86
C THR A 141 -24.75 -13.52 0.80
N LEU A 142 -24.43 -14.23 1.88
CA LEU A 142 -23.29 -15.14 2.01
C LEU A 142 -23.81 -16.54 2.32
N GLU A 143 -23.42 -17.53 1.53
CA GLU A 143 -23.75 -18.94 1.74
C GLU A 143 -22.67 -19.59 2.61
N ILE A 144 -22.97 -19.96 3.85
CA ILE A 144 -22.03 -20.65 4.73
C ILE A 144 -22.19 -22.16 4.55
N ASP A 145 -21.10 -22.81 4.15
CA ASP A 145 -21.03 -24.27 3.98
C ASP A 145 -21.06 -25.00 5.32
N GLU A 146 -21.61 -26.23 5.30
CA GLU A 146 -21.73 -27.08 6.48
C GLU A 146 -20.36 -27.41 7.09
N GLY A 147 -20.26 -27.28 8.42
CA GLY A 147 -19.07 -27.66 9.16
C GLY A 147 -18.01 -26.58 9.33
N GLY A 148 -18.27 -25.35 8.89
CA GLY A 148 -17.37 -24.22 9.13
C GLY A 148 -17.17 -23.88 10.61
N SER A 149 -15.95 -23.49 10.97
CA SER A 149 -15.64 -22.91 12.28
C SER A 149 -15.93 -21.41 12.32
N LEU A 150 -15.87 -20.76 13.50
CA LEU A 150 -15.97 -19.29 13.59
C LEU A 150 -14.88 -18.60 12.76
N ARG A 151 -13.70 -19.22 12.65
CA ARG A 151 -12.61 -18.70 11.82
C ARG A 151 -12.89 -18.80 10.34
N ASP A 152 -13.50 -19.89 9.90
CA ASP A 152 -13.86 -20.06 8.49
C ASP A 152 -14.95 -19.08 8.08
N ILE A 153 -15.97 -18.91 8.92
CA ILE A 153 -17.02 -17.89 8.74
C ILE A 153 -16.38 -16.49 8.70
N CYS A 154 -15.48 -16.18 9.62
CA CYS A 154 -14.75 -14.91 9.63
C CYS A 154 -13.96 -14.67 8.33
N ARG A 155 -13.28 -15.71 7.83
CA ARG A 155 -12.51 -15.62 6.57
C ARG A 155 -13.44 -15.37 5.39
N GLN A 156 -14.53 -16.14 5.31
CA GLN A 156 -15.50 -16.03 4.23
C GLN A 156 -16.18 -14.65 4.16
N ILE A 157 -16.50 -14.04 5.30
CA ILE A 157 -17.01 -12.67 5.35
C ILE A 157 -15.97 -11.67 4.83
N ASN A 158 -14.70 -11.82 5.22
CA ASN A 158 -13.63 -10.93 4.78
C ASN A 158 -13.23 -11.11 3.31
N ASP A 159 -13.42 -12.30 2.74
CA ASP A 159 -13.15 -12.59 1.33
C ASP A 159 -14.20 -11.95 0.40
N SER A 160 -15.39 -11.61 0.92
CA SER A 160 -16.43 -10.91 0.18
C SER A 160 -16.30 -9.39 0.32
N ALA A 161 -15.75 -8.76 -0.73
CA ALA A 161 -15.53 -7.31 -0.75
C ALA A 161 -16.84 -6.47 -0.71
N GLU A 162 -17.97 -7.06 -1.10
CA GLU A 162 -19.26 -6.38 -1.25
C GLU A 162 -20.06 -6.27 0.06
N VAL A 163 -19.60 -6.92 1.15
CA VAL A 163 -20.31 -6.94 2.43
C VAL A 163 -20.16 -5.60 3.19
N GLY A 164 -19.08 -4.85 2.93
CA GLY A 164 -18.85 -3.54 3.56
C GLY A 164 -18.50 -3.59 5.07
N VAL A 165 -18.22 -4.78 5.60
CA VAL A 165 -17.77 -5.00 6.99
C VAL A 165 -16.42 -5.72 7.01
N LYS A 166 -15.75 -5.66 8.15
CA LYS A 166 -14.58 -6.47 8.49
C LYS A 166 -14.97 -7.40 9.62
N ALA A 167 -14.73 -8.69 9.44
CA ALA A 167 -14.90 -9.71 10.47
C ALA A 167 -13.57 -9.96 11.18
N ALA A 168 -13.62 -10.16 12.49
CA ALA A 168 -12.51 -10.64 13.30
C ALA A 168 -13.02 -11.60 14.37
N VAL A 169 -12.17 -12.52 14.81
CA VAL A 169 -12.46 -13.31 16.01
C VAL A 169 -11.74 -12.69 17.20
N ILE A 170 -12.49 -12.21 18.18
CA ILE A 170 -11.97 -11.56 19.39
C ILE A 170 -12.56 -12.28 20.60
N ASP A 171 -11.70 -12.75 21.49
CA ASP A 171 -12.10 -13.48 22.72
C ASP A 171 -13.10 -14.62 22.44
N GLY A 172 -12.83 -15.40 21.38
CA GLY A 172 -13.67 -16.53 20.99
C GLY A 172 -14.98 -16.17 20.29
N ARG A 173 -15.25 -14.89 19.99
CA ARG A 173 -16.49 -14.40 19.37
C ARG A 173 -16.23 -13.85 17.97
N LEU A 174 -17.19 -14.06 17.06
CA LEU A 174 -17.21 -13.36 15.78
C LEU A 174 -17.63 -11.90 16.01
N VAL A 175 -16.76 -10.96 15.65
CA VAL A 175 -17.01 -9.52 15.71
C VAL A 175 -17.02 -8.95 14.30
N LEU A 176 -18.14 -8.33 13.94
CA LEU A 176 -18.31 -7.60 12.69
C LEU A 176 -18.16 -6.11 12.98
N SER A 177 -17.27 -5.44 12.26
CA SER A 177 -17.08 -3.99 12.35
C SER A 177 -17.23 -3.35 10.97
N ARG A 178 -17.95 -2.23 10.89
CA ARG A 178 -18.10 -1.51 9.62
C ARG A 178 -16.73 -1.04 9.12
N ALA A 179 -16.49 -1.12 7.81
CA ALA A 179 -15.22 -0.67 7.22
C ALA A 179 -15.01 0.85 7.33
N GLN A 180 -16.11 1.60 7.45
CA GLN A 180 -16.14 3.06 7.58
C GLN A 180 -16.82 3.47 8.90
N THR A 181 -16.39 4.58 9.47
CA THR A 181 -17.06 5.25 10.58
C THR A 181 -18.30 6.02 10.10
N GLY A 182 -19.09 6.50 11.05
CA GLY A 182 -20.23 7.39 10.79
C GLY A 182 -21.51 6.83 11.39
N ALA A 183 -22.57 7.62 11.34
CA ALA A 183 -23.90 7.31 11.86
C ALA A 183 -24.67 6.29 10.99
N VAL A 184 -24.00 5.21 10.57
CA VAL A 184 -24.61 4.14 9.76
C VAL A 184 -24.33 2.78 10.38
N GLU A 185 -25.40 2.02 10.58
CA GLU A 185 -25.39 0.71 11.23
C GLU A 185 -24.95 -0.41 10.27
N ILE A 186 -24.75 -1.60 10.83
CA ILE A 186 -24.56 -2.83 10.07
C ILE A 186 -25.94 -3.46 10.04
N GLU A 187 -26.48 -3.65 8.85
CA GLU A 187 -27.75 -4.35 8.68
C GLU A 187 -27.46 -5.85 8.67
N ILE A 188 -28.06 -6.59 9.60
CA ILE A 188 -27.94 -8.04 9.64
C ILE A 188 -29.33 -8.59 9.33
N GLY A 189 -29.43 -9.35 8.24
CA GLY A 189 -30.69 -9.96 7.85
C GLY A 189 -31.09 -11.05 8.84
N ASP A 190 -32.39 -11.12 9.10
CA ASP A 190 -32.94 -12.10 10.03
C ASP A 190 -32.96 -13.50 9.40
N SER A 191 -32.18 -14.41 9.97
CA SER A 191 -32.01 -15.79 9.52
C SER A 191 -31.72 -16.68 10.71
N ASN A 192 -31.90 -18.00 10.56
CA ASN A 192 -31.50 -18.94 11.60
C ASN A 192 -30.02 -18.78 11.95
N LEU A 193 -29.17 -18.58 10.93
CA LEU A 193 -27.73 -18.47 11.11
C LEU A 193 -27.32 -17.20 11.87
N SER A 194 -27.92 -16.04 11.56
CA SER A 194 -27.64 -14.79 12.27
C SER A 194 -28.09 -14.81 13.74
N ARG A 195 -29.14 -15.58 14.07
CA ARG A 195 -29.61 -15.81 15.44
C ARG A 195 -28.71 -16.79 16.20
N VAL A 196 -28.36 -17.93 15.60
CA VAL A 196 -27.50 -18.95 16.22
C VAL A 196 -26.09 -18.42 16.46
N LEU A 197 -25.54 -17.64 15.53
CA LEU A 197 -24.25 -16.95 15.73
C LEU A 197 -24.32 -15.83 16.77
N GLY A 198 -25.51 -15.49 17.30
CA GLY A 198 -25.71 -14.42 18.27
C GLY A 198 -25.50 -13.02 17.71
N LEU A 199 -25.49 -12.87 16.39
CA LEU A 199 -25.36 -11.57 15.73
C LEU A 199 -26.64 -10.76 15.87
N LEU A 200 -27.78 -11.43 15.82
CA LEU A 200 -29.09 -10.91 16.19
C LEU A 200 -29.57 -11.58 17.48
N ILE A 201 -29.97 -10.77 18.46
CA ILE A 201 -30.54 -11.24 19.72
C ILE A 201 -31.96 -10.71 19.87
N GLU A 202 -32.82 -11.52 20.49
CA GLU A 202 -34.17 -11.10 20.82
C GLU A 202 -34.11 -10.13 22.00
N GLN A 203 -34.55 -8.88 21.77
CA GLN A 203 -34.63 -7.86 22.84
C GLN A 203 -36.05 -7.71 23.38
N GLU A 204 -37.04 -7.89 22.50
CA GLU A 204 -38.47 -7.96 22.84
C GLU A 204 -39.08 -9.17 22.10
N PRO A 205 -40.23 -9.71 22.57
CA PRO A 205 -40.86 -10.86 21.92
C PRO A 205 -41.07 -10.66 20.41
N GLY A 206 -40.34 -11.43 19.60
CA GLY A 206 -40.37 -11.35 18.14
C GLY A 206 -39.55 -10.21 17.50
N VAL A 207 -38.81 -9.42 18.29
CA VAL A 207 -37.96 -8.33 17.81
C VAL A 207 -36.48 -8.69 17.99
N TYR A 208 -35.83 -8.99 16.87
CA TYR A 208 -34.41 -9.31 16.80
C TYR A 208 -33.60 -8.09 16.40
N LEU A 209 -32.66 -7.68 17.26
CA LEU A 209 -31.76 -6.55 17.01
C LEU A 209 -30.29 -6.99 17.08
N PRO A 210 -29.40 -6.31 16.34
CA PRO A 210 -27.98 -6.61 16.43
C PRO A 210 -27.44 -6.50 17.84
N ARG A 211 -26.55 -7.43 18.23
CA ARG A 211 -25.83 -7.37 19.50
C ARG A 211 -24.69 -6.34 19.41
N THR A 212 -25.07 -5.07 19.36
CA THR A 212 -24.16 -3.93 19.23
C THR A 212 -23.25 -3.82 20.45
N ILE A 213 -21.93 -3.89 20.21
CA ILE A 213 -20.90 -3.62 21.22
C ILE A 213 -20.33 -2.21 21.10
N GLN A 214 -20.44 -1.60 19.92
CA GLN A 214 -20.02 -0.23 19.66
C GLN A 214 -21.06 0.43 18.74
N PRO A 215 -21.83 1.43 19.21
CA PRO A 215 -22.80 2.11 18.35
C PRO A 215 -22.08 2.96 17.28
N PRO A 216 -22.72 3.16 16.10
CA PRO A 216 -22.22 4.10 15.09
C PRO A 216 -22.29 5.53 15.62
N GLY A 217 -21.52 6.42 15.00
CA GLY A 217 -21.64 7.83 15.28
C GLY A 217 -20.81 8.68 14.34
N ASP A 218 -21.28 9.89 14.07
CA ASP A 218 -20.56 10.90 13.31
C ASP A 218 -19.61 11.71 14.22
N ALA A 219 -18.54 12.21 13.60
CA ALA A 219 -17.71 13.23 14.19
C ALA A 219 -18.48 14.55 14.22
N ARG A 220 -18.51 15.21 15.38
CA ARG A 220 -19.05 16.57 15.56
C ARG A 220 -17.96 17.45 16.13
N TYR A 221 -17.75 18.59 15.49
CA TYR A 221 -16.79 19.59 15.93
C TYR A 221 -17.29 20.98 15.57
N LYS A 222 -16.80 22.00 16.27
CA LYS A 222 -17.03 23.39 15.92
C LYS A 222 -15.77 24.01 15.33
N LEU A 223 -15.94 24.74 14.24
CA LEU A 223 -14.89 25.55 13.62
C LEU A 223 -15.32 27.01 13.67
N ASN A 224 -14.60 27.86 14.40
CA ASN A 224 -14.96 29.26 14.64
C ASN A 224 -16.41 29.42 15.16
N GLY A 225 -16.85 28.47 16.00
CA GLY A 225 -18.20 28.44 16.57
C GLY A 225 -19.28 27.78 15.68
N LEU A 226 -18.98 27.50 14.40
CA LEU A 226 -19.90 26.77 13.52
C LEU A 226 -19.80 25.27 13.77
N GLU A 227 -20.91 24.63 14.14
CA GLU A 227 -20.97 23.19 14.30
C GLU A 227 -21.03 22.47 12.94
N ILE A 228 -20.17 21.47 12.78
CA ILE A 228 -20.02 20.68 11.55
C ILE A 228 -20.07 19.19 11.92
N THR A 229 -20.77 18.41 11.11
CA THR A 229 -20.89 16.96 11.23
C THR A 229 -20.22 16.26 10.06
N ARG A 230 -19.45 15.20 10.34
CA ARG A 230 -18.74 14.38 9.33
C ARG A 230 -18.81 12.91 9.70
N SER A 231 -18.90 12.04 8.69
CA SER A 231 -18.91 10.59 8.89
C SER A 231 -17.54 10.01 9.26
N ALA A 232 -16.45 10.76 9.09
CA ALA A 232 -15.08 10.31 9.35
C ALA A 232 -14.29 11.29 10.20
N ASN A 233 -13.27 10.75 10.89
CA ASN A 233 -12.30 11.54 11.67
C ASN A 233 -11.21 12.17 10.78
N LEU A 234 -11.03 11.67 9.56
CA LEU A 234 -10.23 12.32 8.52
C LEU A 234 -11.18 13.10 7.62
N ILE A 235 -10.97 14.42 7.54
CA ILE A 235 -11.88 15.37 6.89
C ILE A 235 -11.15 16.09 5.76
#